data_AF-A0A9J9LH56-F1
#
_entry.id   AF-A0A9J9LH56-F1
#
_cell.length_a   1.000
_cell.length_b   1.000
_cell.length_c   1.000
_cell.angle_alpha   90.00
_cell.angle_beta   90.00
_cell.angle_gamma   90.00
#
_symmetry.space_group_name_H-M   'P 1'
#
loop_
_entity.id
_entity.type
_entity.pdbx_description
1 polymer ?
#
loop_
_entity_poly.entity_id
_entity_poly.type
_entity_poly.pdbx_seq_one_letter_code
_entity_poly.pdbx_strand_id
1 'polypeptide(L)'
;MTQPLMRSVVTRPWIVALVLASSASGAIPAVAQATPDRQEVEATRQLNRETARRQQITLMEAERQYQRDIAAYDRSIRARQRAVAIGNAQYRHKRHAYAAAMATWREQVAACKAGKRAACRAPTPDPASFL
;
A
#
# COMPACT_ATOMS: atom_id res chain seq x y z
N MET A 1 -14.10 -7.03 29.33
CA MET A 1 -15.37 -7.44 28.69
C MET A 1 -15.91 -6.25 27.93
N THR A 2 -15.67 -6.17 26.62
CA THR A 2 -16.23 -5.15 25.73
C THR A 2 -16.23 -5.72 24.31
N GLN A 3 -17.37 -5.57 23.64
CA GLN A 3 -17.88 -6.38 22.53
C GLN A 3 -17.27 -6.02 21.16
N PRO A 4 -17.33 -6.94 20.16
CA PRO A 4 -16.98 -6.67 18.77
C PRO A 4 -18.19 -6.09 18.00
N LEU A 5 -18.00 -4.94 17.33
CA LEU A 5 -19.01 -4.41 16.40
C LEU A 5 -18.81 -5.02 15.01
N MET A 6 -19.78 -5.87 14.65
CA MET A 6 -20.01 -6.41 13.33
C MET A 6 -20.13 -5.29 12.28
N ARG A 7 -19.38 -5.42 11.18
CA ARG A 7 -19.59 -4.63 9.97
C ARG A 7 -20.81 -5.17 9.22
N SER A 8 -21.93 -4.46 9.32
CA SER A 8 -23.13 -4.70 8.53
C SER A 8 -22.85 -4.46 7.05
N VAL A 9 -23.06 -5.50 6.25
CA VAL A 9 -23.13 -5.45 4.79
C VAL A 9 -24.44 -4.78 4.41
N VAL A 10 -24.38 -3.55 3.88
CA VAL A 10 -25.55 -2.85 3.34
C VAL A 10 -25.72 -3.25 1.88
N THR A 11 -26.62 -4.19 1.64
CA THR A 11 -27.18 -4.53 0.33
C THR A 11 -28.04 -3.36 -0.16
N ARG A 12 -27.61 -2.70 -1.25
CA ARG A 12 -28.41 -1.68 -1.96
C ARG A 12 -29.28 -2.37 -3.03
N PRO A 13 -30.63 -2.37 -2.92
CA PRO A 13 -31.47 -2.81 -4.02
C PRO A 13 -31.56 -1.70 -5.07
N TRP A 14 -31.21 -2.03 -6.30
CA TRP A 14 -31.41 -1.18 -7.47
C TRP A 14 -32.89 -1.21 -7.86
N ILE A 15 -33.60 -0.10 -7.68
CA ILE A 15 -34.92 0.11 -8.29
C ILE A 15 -34.69 0.66 -9.70
N VAL A 16 -34.98 -0.16 -10.71
CA VAL A 16 -35.08 0.26 -12.10
C VAL A 16 -36.48 0.85 -12.30
N ALA A 17 -36.56 2.18 -12.39
CA ALA A 17 -37.79 2.85 -12.82
C ALA A 17 -37.82 2.86 -14.37
N LEU A 18 -38.73 2.09 -14.94
CA LEU A 18 -39.03 2.07 -16.37
C LEU A 18 -39.89 3.31 -16.70
N VAL A 19 -39.31 4.33 -17.34
CA VAL A 19 -40.07 5.46 -17.87
C VAL A 19 -40.56 5.10 -19.27
N LEU A 20 -41.89 4.98 -19.44
CA LEU A 20 -42.50 4.94 -20.76
C LEU A 20 -42.30 6.31 -21.43
N ALA A 21 -41.51 6.34 -22.50
CA ALA A 21 -41.37 7.49 -23.36
C ALA A 21 -42.55 7.55 -24.34
N SER A 22 -43.46 8.49 -24.14
CA SER A 22 -44.43 8.90 -25.16
C SER A 22 -43.69 9.67 -26.26
N SER A 23 -43.35 9.00 -27.36
CA SER A 23 -42.77 9.64 -28.55
C SER A 23 -43.86 10.41 -29.31
N ALA A 24 -44.11 11.65 -28.91
CA ALA A 24 -44.78 12.62 -29.76
C ALA A 24 -43.78 13.07 -30.84
N SER A 25 -43.97 12.59 -32.07
CA SER A 25 -43.24 13.05 -33.25
C SER A 25 -43.67 14.47 -33.61
N GLY A 26 -43.17 15.45 -32.87
CA GLY A 26 -43.17 16.85 -33.30
C GLY A 26 -42.09 17.06 -34.34
N ALA A 27 -42.45 17.61 -35.51
CA ALA A 27 -41.48 18.09 -36.47
C ALA A 27 -40.62 19.19 -35.80
N ILE A 28 -39.35 18.90 -35.56
CA ILE A 28 -38.41 19.89 -35.02
C ILE A 28 -38.20 20.94 -36.11
N PRO A 29 -38.53 22.22 -35.88
CA PRO A 29 -38.24 23.26 -36.86
C PRO A 29 -36.73 23.35 -37.05
N ALA A 30 -36.28 23.42 -38.30
CA ALA A 30 -34.88 23.67 -38.61
C ALA A 30 -34.48 25.04 -38.05
N VAL A 31 -33.74 25.03 -36.94
CA VAL A 31 -33.17 26.25 -36.37
C VAL A 31 -32.12 26.76 -37.35
N ALA A 32 -32.36 27.96 -37.91
CA ALA A 32 -31.36 28.66 -38.72
C ALA A 32 -30.11 28.88 -37.85
N GLN A 33 -28.96 28.37 -38.30
CA GLN A 33 -27.70 28.56 -37.59
C GLN A 33 -27.30 30.03 -37.70
N ALA A 34 -27.42 30.77 -36.60
CA ALA A 34 -26.85 32.11 -36.52
C ALA A 34 -25.32 32.03 -36.69
N THR A 35 -24.76 32.79 -37.63
CA THR A 35 -23.31 32.93 -37.76
C THR A 35 -22.78 33.69 -36.54
N PRO A 36 -21.82 33.13 -35.77
CA PRO A 36 -21.31 33.80 -34.58
C PRO A 36 -20.72 35.16 -34.93
N ASP A 37 -20.99 36.16 -34.10
CA ASP A 37 -20.45 37.50 -34.29
C ASP A 37 -18.92 37.50 -34.07
N ARG A 38 -18.20 38.44 -34.67
CA ARG A 38 -16.74 38.57 -34.53
C ARG A 38 -16.30 38.65 -33.07
N GLN A 39 -17.08 39.34 -32.22
CA GLN A 39 -16.76 39.47 -30.80
C GLN A 39 -16.85 38.11 -30.07
N GLU A 40 -17.82 37.27 -30.40
CA GLU A 40 -17.99 35.95 -29.80
C GLU A 40 -16.84 35.01 -30.19
N VAL A 41 -16.39 35.10 -31.44
CA VAL A 41 -15.24 34.31 -31.94
C VAL A 41 -13.95 34.70 -31.20
N GLU A 42 -13.71 35.98 -30.97
CA GLU A 42 -12.54 36.46 -30.24
C GLU A 42 -12.58 36.08 -28.75
N ALA A 43 -13.72 36.25 -28.09
CA ALA A 43 -13.93 35.84 -26.71
C ALA A 43 -13.70 34.33 -26.53
N THR A 44 -14.25 33.51 -27.44
CA THR A 44 -14.04 32.05 -27.44
C THR A 44 -12.56 31.69 -27.64
N ARG A 45 -11.85 32.38 -28.53
CA ARG A 45 -10.40 32.19 -28.73
C ARG A 45 -9.58 32.56 -27.49
N GLN A 46 -10.01 33.56 -26.71
CA GLN A 46 -9.36 33.91 -25.45
C GLN A 46 -9.58 32.82 -24.40
N LEU A 47 -10.83 32.38 -24.21
CA LEU A 47 -11.18 31.33 -23.27
C LEU A 47 -10.46 30.01 -23.57
N ASN A 48 -10.38 29.61 -24.85
CA ASN A 48 -9.65 28.41 -25.26
C ASN A 48 -8.15 28.51 -24.93
N ARG A 49 -7.53 29.69 -25.12
CA ARG A 49 -6.13 29.91 -24.77
C ARG A 49 -5.89 29.85 -23.26
N GLU A 50 -6.78 30.43 -22.46
CA GLU A 50 -6.70 30.35 -21.01
C GLU A 50 -6.88 28.92 -20.50
N THR A 51 -7.86 28.19 -21.06
CA THR A 51 -8.11 26.80 -20.70
C THR A 51 -6.91 25.92 -21.03
N ALA A 52 -6.31 26.09 -22.21
CA ALA A 52 -5.09 25.37 -22.59
C ALA A 52 -3.92 25.67 -21.65
N ARG A 53 -3.72 26.94 -21.25
CA ARG A 53 -2.69 27.32 -20.27
C ARG A 53 -2.94 26.67 -18.91
N ARG A 54 -4.17 26.69 -18.40
CA ARG A 54 -4.53 26.07 -17.12
C ARG A 54 -4.27 24.56 -17.16
N GLN A 55 -4.69 23.89 -18.23
CA GLN A 55 -4.43 22.45 -18.41
C GLN A 55 -2.93 22.14 -18.42
N GLN A 56 -2.11 22.94 -19.12
CA GLN A 56 -0.66 22.76 -19.11
C GLN A 56 -0.07 22.91 -17.71
N ILE A 57 -0.49 23.93 -16.95
CA ILE A 57 -0.04 24.13 -15.57
C ILE A 57 -0.41 22.92 -14.69
N THR A 58 -1.67 22.46 -14.77
CA THR A 58 -2.13 21.28 -14.03
C THR A 58 -1.33 20.02 -14.38
N LEU A 59 -1.02 19.80 -15.66
CA LEU A 59 -0.21 18.66 -16.09
C LEU A 59 1.21 18.73 -15.53
N MET A 60 1.86 19.90 -15.56
CA MET A 60 3.19 20.07 -14.98
C MET A 60 3.20 19.91 -13.46
N GLU A 61 2.14 20.30 -12.77
CA GLU A 61 1.98 20.10 -11.33
C GLU A 61 1.76 18.64 -10.99
N ALA A 62 0.91 17.95 -11.76
CA ALA A 62 0.66 16.52 -11.61
C ALA A 62 1.95 15.71 -11.83
N GLU A 63 2.74 16.04 -12.85
CA GLU A 63 4.02 15.37 -13.09
C GLU A 63 5.01 15.61 -11.94
N ARG A 64 5.14 16.85 -11.47
CA ARG A 64 5.99 17.17 -10.30
C ARG A 64 5.54 16.42 -9.05
N GLN A 65 4.23 16.28 -8.85
CA GLN A 65 3.69 15.54 -7.72
C GLN A 65 4.00 14.04 -7.85
N TYR A 66 3.78 13.47 -9.03
CA TYR A 66 4.10 12.07 -9.32
C TYR A 66 5.57 11.75 -9.03
N GLN A 67 6.50 12.59 -9.48
CA GLN A 67 7.93 12.39 -9.21
C GLN A 67 8.26 12.46 -7.71
N ARG A 68 7.61 13.35 -6.96
CA ARG A 68 7.75 13.41 -5.49
C ARG A 68 7.24 12.14 -4.82
N ASP A 69 6.11 11.63 -5.27
CA ASP A 69 5.48 10.44 -4.72
C ASP A 69 6.31 9.18 -5.01
N ILE A 70 6.85 9.04 -6.22
CA ILE A 70 7.80 7.97 -6.56
C ILE A 70 9.06 8.06 -5.68
N ALA A 71 9.65 9.25 -5.53
CA ALA A 71 10.83 9.41 -4.68
C ALA A 71 10.53 9.07 -3.21
N ALA A 72 9.34 9.41 -2.71
CA ALA A 72 8.89 9.06 -1.36
C ALA A 72 8.68 7.54 -1.21
N TYR A 73 8.03 6.92 -2.18
CA TYR A 73 7.82 5.48 -2.25
C TYR A 73 9.16 4.74 -2.23
N ASP A 74 10.10 5.13 -3.09
CA ASP A 74 11.43 4.54 -3.17
C ASP A 74 12.21 4.62 -1.85
N ARG A 75 12.13 5.76 -1.15
CA ARG A 75 12.70 5.91 0.20
C ARG A 75 12.07 4.93 1.18
N SER A 76 10.74 4.77 1.13
CA SER A 76 10.02 3.85 2.02
C SER A 76 10.41 2.39 1.77
N ILE A 77 10.57 1.98 0.51
CA ILE A 77 10.99 0.63 0.14
C ILE A 77 12.41 0.35 0.61
N ARG A 78 13.36 1.28 0.39
CA ARG A 78 14.73 1.12 0.88
C ARG A 78 14.79 1.02 2.41
N ALA A 79 14.02 1.84 3.12
CA ALA A 79 13.94 1.77 4.58
C ALA A 79 13.39 0.42 5.05
N ARG A 80 12.31 -0.07 4.43
CA ARG A 80 11.73 -1.38 4.72
C ARG A 80 12.72 -2.52 4.45
N GLN A 81 13.42 -2.50 3.32
CA GLN A 81 14.42 -3.51 2.99
C GLN A 81 15.55 -3.57 4.03
N ARG A 82 16.04 -2.42 4.50
CA ARG A 82 17.04 -2.35 5.58
C ARG A 82 16.50 -2.95 6.88
N ALA A 83 15.28 -2.60 7.28
CA ALA A 83 14.67 -3.14 8.49
C ALA A 83 14.50 -4.67 8.41
N VAL A 84 14.05 -5.19 7.27
CA VAL A 84 13.93 -6.63 7.02
C VAL A 84 15.29 -7.32 7.07
N ALA A 85 16.33 -6.73 6.46
CA ALA A 85 17.67 -7.30 6.47
C ALA A 85 18.23 -7.40 7.90
N ILE A 86 18.06 -6.36 8.72
CA ILE A 86 18.45 -6.35 10.13
C ILE A 86 17.68 -7.43 10.91
N GLY A 87 16.35 -7.50 10.73
CA GLY A 87 15.53 -8.52 11.39
C GLY A 87 15.93 -9.95 11.01
N ASN A 88 16.22 -10.19 9.73
CA ASN A 88 16.68 -11.49 9.25
C ASN A 88 18.05 -11.87 9.83
N ALA A 89 18.98 -10.92 9.94
CA ALA A 89 20.28 -11.15 10.55
C ALA A 89 20.12 -11.54 12.04
N GLN A 90 19.36 -10.76 12.81
CA GLN A 90 19.07 -11.06 14.21
C GLN A 90 18.41 -12.42 14.40
N TYR A 91 17.43 -12.75 13.55
CA TYR A 91 16.78 -14.06 13.58
C TYR A 91 17.76 -15.20 13.31
N ARG A 92 18.66 -15.05 12.33
CA ARG A 92 19.72 -16.03 12.06
C ARG A 92 20.64 -16.22 13.26
N HIS A 93 21.11 -15.13 13.88
CA HIS A 93 21.94 -15.21 15.09
C HIS A 93 21.23 -15.98 16.20
N LYS A 94 19.96 -15.66 16.48
CA LYS A 94 19.15 -16.38 17.47
C LYS A 94 19.01 -17.87 17.16
N ARG A 95 18.82 -18.25 15.90
CA ARG A 95 18.76 -19.66 15.50
C ARG A 95 20.09 -20.38 15.70
N HIS A 96 21.21 -19.75 15.35
CA HIS A 96 22.53 -20.32 15.57
C HIS A 96 22.83 -20.46 17.06
N ALA A 97 22.51 -19.44 17.85
CA ALA A 97 22.69 -19.44 19.29
C ALA A 97 21.88 -20.56 19.98
N TYR A 98 20.63 -20.74 19.58
CA TYR A 98 19.81 -21.87 20.02
C TYR A 98 20.43 -23.22 19.62
N ALA A 99 20.87 -23.37 18.37
CA ALA A 99 21.50 -24.61 17.91
C ALA A 99 22.78 -24.93 18.69
N ALA A 100 23.59 -23.92 19.00
CA ALA A 100 24.80 -24.05 19.81
C ALA A 100 24.48 -24.48 21.24
N ALA A 101 23.49 -23.84 21.89
CA ALA A 101 23.02 -24.24 23.21
C ALA A 101 22.53 -25.70 23.23
N MET A 102 21.80 -26.13 22.21
CA MET A 102 21.36 -27.53 22.07
C MET A 102 22.53 -28.50 21.86
N ALA A 103 23.58 -28.09 21.13
CA ALA A 103 24.79 -28.89 20.97
C ALA A 103 25.52 -29.07 22.31
N THR A 104 25.77 -27.97 23.04
CA THR A 104 26.38 -28.02 24.37
C THR A 104 25.57 -28.85 25.35
N TRP A 105 24.24 -28.77 25.30
CA TRP A 105 23.38 -29.59 26.15
C TRP A 105 23.54 -31.09 25.84
N ARG A 106 23.61 -31.47 24.56
CA ARG A 106 23.85 -32.87 24.16
C ARG A 106 25.21 -33.37 24.66
N GLU A 107 26.23 -32.53 24.61
CA GLU A 107 27.56 -32.84 25.16
C GLU A 107 27.53 -33.03 26.67
N GLN A 108 26.83 -32.16 27.41
CA GLN A 108 26.62 -32.30 28.86
C GLN A 108 25.90 -33.61 29.20
N VAL A 109 24.85 -33.96 28.45
CA VAL A 109 24.11 -35.21 28.62
C VAL A 109 25.01 -36.43 28.35
N ALA A 110 25.80 -36.40 27.27
CA ALA A 110 26.74 -37.47 26.96
C ALA A 110 27.82 -37.63 28.05
N ALA A 111 28.38 -36.52 28.52
CA ALA A 111 29.35 -36.50 29.62
C ALA A 111 28.76 -37.02 30.93
N CYS A 112 27.52 -36.64 31.24
CA CYS A 112 26.81 -37.15 32.42
C CYS A 112 26.59 -38.66 32.33
N LYS A 113 26.15 -39.18 31.18
CA LYS A 113 26.01 -40.62 30.92
C LYS A 113 27.34 -41.39 31.05
N ALA A 114 28.45 -40.73 30.72
CA ALA A 114 29.81 -41.27 30.93
C ALA A 114 30.30 -41.17 32.39
N GLY A 115 29.44 -40.80 33.35
CA GLY A 115 29.76 -40.75 34.78
C GLY A 115 30.36 -39.43 35.27
N LYS A 116 30.51 -38.41 34.41
CA LYS A 116 31.03 -37.10 34.82
C LYS A 116 29.99 -36.33 35.65
N ARG A 117 30.03 -36.50 36.99
CA ARG A 117 29.10 -35.87 37.95
C ARG A 117 29.00 -34.34 37.83
N ALA A 118 30.07 -33.67 37.39
CA ALA A 118 30.05 -32.23 37.14
C ALA A 118 29.10 -31.86 35.99
N ALA A 119 29.10 -32.62 34.89
CA ALA A 119 28.22 -32.40 33.75
C ALA A 119 26.75 -32.67 34.09
N CYS A 120 26.47 -33.65 34.96
CA CYS A 120 25.10 -33.91 35.44
C CYS A 120 24.50 -32.78 36.27
N ARG A 121 25.34 -31.97 36.92
CA ARG A 121 24.92 -30.82 37.75
C ARG A 121 25.08 -29.48 37.04
N ALA A 122 25.55 -29.49 35.80
CA ALA A 122 25.69 -28.28 35.01
C ALA A 122 24.29 -27.70 34.70
N PRO A 123 24.13 -26.37 34.71
CA PRO A 123 22.88 -25.76 34.28
C PRO A 123 22.65 -25.98 32.78
N THR A 124 21.38 -26.00 32.39
CA THR A 124 20.99 -25.99 30.97
C THR A 124 21.63 -24.79 30.27
N PRO A 125 22.30 -24.98 29.12
CA PRO A 125 22.88 -23.88 28.36
C PRO A 125 21.81 -22.87 27.94
N ASP A 126 22.06 -21.59 28.21
CA ASP A 126 21.20 -20.49 27.80
C ASP A 126 21.54 -20.08 26.35
N PRO A 127 20.61 -20.14 25.39
CA PRO A 127 20.85 -19.62 24.05
C PRO A 127 21.35 -18.17 24.02
N ALA A 128 20.98 -17.33 24.99
CA ALA A 128 21.43 -15.94 25.00
C ALA A 128 22.95 -15.78 25.20
N SER A 129 23.64 -16.79 25.76
CA SER A 129 25.11 -16.76 25.89
C SER A 129 25.86 -17.06 24.59
N PHE A 130 25.15 -17.38 23.50
CA PHE A 130 25.72 -17.72 22.19
C PHE A 130 25.35 -16.70 21.09
N LEU A 131 24.81 -15.53 21.47
CA LEU A 131 24.39 -14.46 20.56
C LEU A 131 25.54 -13.56 20.10
#